data_AF-K1S1M7-F1
#
_entry.id   AF-K1S1M7-F1
#
_cell.length_a   1.000
_cell.length_b   1.000
_cell.length_c   1.000
_cell.angle_alpha   90.00
_cell.angle_beta   90.00
_cell.angle_gamma   90.00
#
_symmetry.space_group_name_H-M   'P 1'
#
loop_
_entity.id
_entity.type
_entity.pdbx_description
1 polymer ?
#
loop_
_entity_poly.entity_id
_entity_poly.type
_entity_poly.pdbx_seq_one_letter_code
_entity_poly.pdbx_strand_id
1 'polypeptide(L)'
;MPRPDWGRAVGVNFAKGLAYGAGKPLVPVHHLRGHIAANYLTHPQLEPPFLCLVASGGHSHIVQVEDWCKYHVLGRTVDDAAGEAFDKVARTLGLPYPGGPSVSQAAKTGDPHYYKLPTPHVEGKYNVSFSGLKTAVVNE
;
A
#
# COMPACT_ATOMS: atom_id res chain seq x y z
N MET A 1 -11.83 9.47 -16.61
CA MET A 1 -10.53 9.81 -17.24
C MET A 1 -9.44 9.41 -16.24
N PRO A 2 -8.49 8.52 -16.56
CA PRO A 2 -7.41 8.20 -15.63
C PRO A 2 -6.59 9.47 -15.40
N ARG A 3 -6.27 9.79 -14.14
CA ARG A 3 -5.37 10.92 -13.84
C ARG A 3 -4.01 10.63 -14.49
N PRO A 4 -3.43 11.54 -15.28
CA PRO A 4 -2.15 11.27 -15.89
C PRO A 4 -1.06 11.17 -14.81
N ASP A 5 -0.22 10.14 -14.89
CA ASP A 5 0.85 9.85 -13.94
C ASP A 5 2.07 10.80 -14.09
N TRP A 6 1.83 12.12 -14.10
CA TRP A 6 2.86 13.13 -14.36
C TRP A 6 4.08 13.00 -13.43
N GLY A 7 3.87 12.63 -12.16
CA GLY A 7 4.96 12.46 -11.19
C GLY A 7 5.96 11.36 -11.60
N ARG A 8 5.48 10.25 -12.17
CA ARG A 8 6.36 9.18 -12.65
C ARG A 8 7.13 9.60 -13.91
N ALA A 9 6.47 10.33 -14.81
CA ALA A 9 7.08 10.81 -16.04
C ALA A 9 8.24 11.79 -15.78
N VAL A 10 8.09 12.70 -14.81
CA VAL A 10 9.15 13.63 -14.40
C VAL A 10 10.38 12.87 -13.92
N GLY A 11 10.21 11.90 -12.99
CA GLY A 11 11.32 11.11 -12.47
C GLY A 11 12.04 10.30 -13.54
N VAL A 12 11.30 9.65 -14.44
CA VAL A 12 11.88 8.86 -15.53
C VAL A 12 12.64 9.73 -16.52
N ASN A 13 12.09 10.90 -16.91
CA ASN A 13 12.75 11.81 -17.85
C ASN A 13 14.02 12.41 -17.27
N PHE A 14 14.01 12.79 -15.98
CA PHE A 14 15.21 13.24 -15.28
C PHE A 14 16.27 12.14 -15.23
N ALA A 15 15.90 10.91 -14.83
CA ALA A 15 16.85 9.80 -14.75
C ALA A 15 17.47 9.45 -16.11
N LYS A 16 16.69 9.50 -17.19
CA LYS A 16 17.20 9.34 -18.57
C LYS A 16 18.22 10.42 -18.93
N GLY A 17 17.89 11.69 -18.67
CA GLY A 17 18.81 12.81 -18.93
C GLY A 17 20.12 12.69 -18.15
N LEU A 18 20.03 12.34 -16.86
CA LEU A 18 21.19 12.14 -16.00
C LEU A 18 22.06 10.96 -16.46
N ALA A 19 21.46 9.81 -16.76
CA ALA A 19 22.18 8.63 -17.23
C ALA A 19 22.89 8.90 -18.57
N TYR A 20 22.21 9.59 -19.49
CA TYR A 20 22.77 10.00 -20.77
C TYR A 20 23.95 10.97 -20.59
N GLY A 21 23.80 12.02 -19.78
CA GLY A 21 24.86 13.00 -19.52
C GLY A 21 26.06 12.44 -18.78
N ALA A 22 25.84 11.45 -17.90
CA ALA A 22 26.90 10.80 -17.13
C ALA A 22 27.56 9.60 -17.85
N GLY A 23 27.05 9.20 -19.03
CA GLY A 23 27.51 7.99 -19.73
C GLY A 23 27.31 6.71 -18.91
N LYS A 24 26.25 6.65 -18.09
CA LYS A 24 25.95 5.51 -17.20
C LYS A 24 24.70 4.75 -17.67
N PRO A 25 24.62 3.43 -17.38
CA PRO A 25 23.42 2.66 -17.67
C PRO A 25 22.24 3.14 -16.80
N LEU A 26 21.04 3.10 -17.36
CA LEU A 26 19.78 3.33 -16.65
C LEU A 26 19.13 1.99 -16.33
N VAL A 27 18.87 1.71 -15.04
CA VAL A 27 18.21 0.49 -14.59
C VAL A 27 16.74 0.79 -14.24
N PRO A 28 15.75 0.20 -14.94
CA PRO A 28 14.35 0.36 -14.58
C PRO A 28 14.01 -0.47 -13.34
N VAL A 29 13.29 0.12 -12.39
CA VAL A 29 12.88 -0.55 -11.14
C VAL A 29 11.36 -0.55 -11.02
N HIS A 30 10.79 -1.69 -10.65
CA HIS A 30 9.36 -1.82 -10.38
C HIS A 30 9.05 -1.31 -8.97
N HIS A 31 8.16 -0.32 -8.85
CA HIS A 31 7.83 0.35 -7.58
C HIS A 31 7.50 -0.63 -6.43
N LEU A 32 6.64 -1.63 -6.69
CA LEU A 32 6.26 -2.63 -5.67
C LEU A 32 7.43 -3.54 -5.26
N ARG A 33 8.35 -3.86 -6.20
CA ARG A 33 9.55 -4.65 -5.86
C ARG A 33 10.50 -3.81 -5.01
N GLY A 34 10.56 -2.50 -5.27
CA GLY A 34 11.29 -1.55 -4.42
C GLY A 34 10.78 -1.54 -2.97
N HIS A 35 9.46 -1.53 -2.76
CA HIS A 35 8.87 -1.64 -1.41
C HIS A 35 9.30 -2.92 -0.68
N ILE A 36 9.27 -4.06 -1.37
CA ILE A 36 9.68 -5.34 -0.78
C ILE A 36 11.19 -5.34 -0.51
N ALA A 37 11.99 -4.85 -1.46
CA ALA A 37 13.44 -4.83 -1.37
C ALA A 37 13.97 -3.87 -0.29
N ALA A 38 13.19 -2.87 0.11
CA ALA A 38 13.54 -1.99 1.23
C ALA A 38 13.77 -2.77 2.53
N ASN A 39 13.11 -3.92 2.70
CA ASN A 39 13.29 -4.78 3.87
C ASN A 39 14.72 -5.35 3.97
N TYR A 40 15.42 -5.55 2.85
CA TYR A 40 16.80 -6.02 2.84
C TYR A 40 17.79 -4.97 3.38
N LEU A 41 17.44 -3.67 3.30
CA LEU A 41 18.27 -2.60 3.85
C LEU A 41 18.16 -2.53 5.38
N THR A 42 16.96 -2.72 5.92
CA THR A 42 16.71 -2.71 7.37
C THR A 42 17.03 -4.04 8.04
N HIS A 43 16.92 -5.15 7.30
CA HIS A 43 17.18 -6.50 7.78
C HIS A 43 18.18 -7.20 6.84
N PRO A 44 19.49 -6.97 7.01
CA PRO A 44 20.51 -7.51 6.11
C PRO A 44 20.59 -9.04 6.08
N GLN A 45 20.06 -9.73 7.09
CA GLN A 45 20.00 -11.20 7.15
C GLN A 45 18.67 -11.78 6.61
N LEU A 46 17.77 -10.92 6.10
CA LEU A 46 16.53 -11.40 5.51
C LEU A 46 16.82 -12.02 4.14
N GLU A 47 16.58 -13.31 4.03
CA GLU A 47 16.75 -14.08 2.79
C GLU A 47 15.41 -14.70 2.36
N PRO A 48 15.11 -14.76 1.05
CA PRO A 48 14.02 -15.57 0.53
C PRO A 48 14.18 -17.07 0.89
N PRO A 49 13.08 -17.84 1.06
CA PRO A 49 11.70 -17.43 0.84
C PRO A 49 11.05 -16.78 2.08
N PHE A 50 10.27 -15.73 1.87
CA PHE A 50 9.46 -15.10 2.93
C PHE A 50 8.13 -14.56 2.39
N LEU A 51 7.20 -14.29 3.31
CA LEU A 51 5.93 -13.64 3.00
C LEU A 51 6.02 -12.14 3.31
N CYS A 52 5.58 -11.31 2.37
CA CYS A 52 5.58 -9.86 2.51
C CYS A 52 4.16 -9.31 2.37
N LEU A 53 3.68 -8.60 3.39
CA LEU A 53 2.47 -7.79 3.31
C LEU A 53 2.85 -6.37 2.91
N VAL A 54 2.49 -5.96 1.70
CA VAL A 54 2.65 -4.59 1.25
C VAL A 54 1.38 -3.81 1.55
N ALA A 55 1.40 -2.99 2.59
CA ALA A 55 0.32 -2.10 2.99
C ALA A 55 0.74 -0.63 2.85
N SER A 56 0.52 -0.05 1.68
CA SER A 56 0.74 1.38 1.39
C SER A 56 -0.59 2.09 1.11
N GLY A 57 -0.54 3.42 0.90
CA GLY A 57 -1.72 4.22 0.56
C GLY A 57 -2.49 3.73 -0.66
N GLY A 58 -1.83 3.13 -1.64
CA GLY A 58 -2.45 2.63 -2.88
C GLY A 58 -2.26 1.14 -3.14
N HIS A 59 -1.63 0.38 -2.23
CA HIS A 59 -1.41 -1.05 -2.42
C HIS A 59 -1.71 -1.79 -1.12
N SER A 60 -2.48 -2.87 -1.23
CA SER A 60 -2.64 -3.87 -0.18
C SER A 60 -2.48 -5.24 -0.81
N HIS A 61 -1.28 -5.80 -0.73
CA HIS A 61 -0.89 -7.04 -1.42
C HIS A 61 -0.20 -8.00 -0.45
N ILE A 62 -0.53 -9.29 -0.56
CA ILE A 62 0.18 -10.38 0.08
C ILE A 62 1.04 -11.03 -0.99
N VAL A 63 2.36 -10.91 -0.84
CA VAL A 63 3.34 -11.34 -1.83
C VAL A 63 4.25 -12.39 -1.21
N GLN A 64 4.28 -13.58 -1.79
CA GLN A 64 5.27 -14.59 -1.52
C GLN A 64 6.54 -14.26 -2.31
N VAL A 65 7.62 -13.97 -1.59
CA VAL A 65 8.95 -13.78 -2.16
C VAL A 65 9.62 -15.14 -2.18
N GLU A 66 9.75 -15.72 -3.35
CA GLU A 66 10.37 -17.04 -3.53
C GLU A 66 11.88 -16.94 -3.70
N ASP A 67 12.35 -15.84 -4.31
CA ASP A 67 13.75 -15.54 -4.58
C ASP A 67 13.93 -14.02 -4.74
N TRP A 68 15.17 -13.53 -4.80
CA TRP A 68 15.52 -12.10 -4.88
C TRP A 68 14.78 -11.34 -6.00
N CYS A 69 14.52 -12.02 -7.11
CA CYS A 69 13.81 -11.47 -8.26
C CYS A 69 12.47 -12.19 -8.56
N LYS A 70 12.07 -13.17 -7.74
CA LYS A 70 10.91 -14.02 -7.99
C LYS A 70 9.84 -13.77 -6.93
N TYR A 71 8.73 -13.20 -7.39
CA TYR A 71 7.62 -12.75 -6.55
C TYR A 71 6.32 -13.37 -7.06
N HIS A 72 5.52 -13.90 -6.14
CA HIS A 72 4.20 -14.44 -6.43
C HIS A 72 3.15 -13.72 -5.58
N VAL A 73 2.17 -13.07 -6.21
CA VAL A 73 1.10 -12.37 -5.49
C VAL A 73 0.04 -13.39 -5.10
N LEU A 74 -0.08 -13.67 -3.80
CA LEU A 74 -1.06 -14.60 -3.25
C LEU A 74 -2.44 -13.98 -3.09
N GLY A 75 -2.49 -12.68 -2.80
CA GLY A 75 -3.72 -11.95 -2.58
C GLY A 75 -3.52 -10.45 -2.73
N ARG A 76 -4.59 -9.75 -3.10
CA ARG A 76 -4.61 -8.29 -3.21
C ARG A 76 -5.94 -7.72 -2.73
N THR A 77 -5.97 -6.43 -2.44
CA THR A 77 -7.24 -5.73 -2.32
C THR A 77 -7.99 -5.79 -3.65
N VAL A 78 -9.30 -6.06 -3.58
CA VAL A 78 -10.18 -6.00 -4.75
C VAL A 78 -10.80 -4.61 -4.95
N ASP A 79 -10.65 -3.72 -3.96
CA ASP A 79 -11.23 -2.38 -3.96
C ASP A 79 -10.23 -1.30 -3.48
N ASP A 80 -10.51 -0.65 -2.36
CA ASP A 80 -9.66 0.38 -1.76
C ASP A 80 -8.44 -0.28 -1.11
N ALA A 81 -7.28 0.37 -1.15
CA ALA A 81 -6.17 -0.03 -0.31
C ALA A 81 -6.43 0.37 1.15
N ALA A 82 -5.80 -0.33 2.10
CA ALA A 82 -5.96 -0.07 3.52
C ALA A 82 -5.71 1.42 3.86
N GLY A 83 -4.62 2.01 3.34
CA GLY A 83 -4.31 3.41 3.59
C GLY A 83 -5.35 4.38 3.03
N GLU A 84 -5.88 4.11 1.83
CA GLU A 84 -6.97 4.91 1.25
C GLU A 84 -8.26 4.81 2.07
N ALA A 85 -8.57 3.63 2.62
CA ALA A 85 -9.71 3.46 3.51
C ALA A 85 -9.56 4.30 4.79
N PHE A 86 -8.38 4.32 5.40
CA PHE A 86 -8.07 5.20 6.54
C PHE A 86 -8.24 6.68 6.21
N ASP A 87 -7.75 7.13 5.04
CA ASP A 87 -7.88 8.52 4.62
C ASP A 87 -9.33 8.94 4.39
N LYS A 88 -10.15 8.05 3.82
CA LYS A 88 -11.59 8.27 3.63
C LYS A 88 -12.33 8.32 4.96
N VAL A 89 -12.04 7.40 5.88
CA VAL A 89 -12.62 7.37 7.22
C VAL A 89 -12.26 8.63 8.00
N ALA A 90 -10.99 9.03 7.98
CA ALA A 90 -10.53 10.26 8.63
C ALA A 90 -11.31 11.47 8.15
N ARG A 91 -11.52 11.59 6.83
CA ARG A 91 -12.29 12.68 6.24
C ARG A 91 -13.75 12.69 6.71
N THR A 92 -14.39 11.52 6.77
CA THR A 92 -15.77 11.41 7.29
C THR A 92 -15.84 11.86 8.75
N LEU A 93 -14.84 11.51 9.56
CA LEU A 93 -14.76 11.88 10.98
C LEU A 93 -14.27 13.32 11.22
N GLY A 94 -14.02 14.11 10.16
CA GLY A 94 -13.50 15.48 10.29
C GLY A 94 -12.04 15.57 10.77
N LEU A 95 -11.28 14.48 10.67
CA LEU A 95 -9.89 14.40 11.10
C LEU A 95 -8.93 14.92 10.01
N PRO A 96 -7.75 15.46 10.41
CA PRO A 96 -6.77 15.99 9.46
C PRO A 96 -6.07 14.89 8.65
N TYR A 97 -5.62 15.26 7.45
CA TYR A 97 -4.79 14.41 6.57
C TYR A 97 -3.29 14.51 6.99
N PRO A 98 -2.49 13.42 6.91
CA PRO A 98 -2.83 12.06 6.48
C PRO A 98 -3.75 11.35 7.48
N GLY A 99 -4.76 10.65 6.98
CA GLY A 99 -5.84 10.11 7.80
C GLY A 99 -5.45 8.91 8.63
N GLY A 100 -4.52 8.07 8.14
CA GLY A 100 -4.00 6.91 8.89
C GLY A 100 -3.50 7.27 10.30
N PRO A 101 -2.50 8.16 10.44
CA PRO A 101 -2.04 8.61 11.75
C PRO A 101 -3.13 9.25 12.60
N SER A 102 -3.97 10.11 12.03
CA SER A 102 -5.02 10.81 12.77
C SER A 102 -6.06 9.86 13.36
N VAL A 103 -6.54 8.90 12.56
CA VAL A 103 -7.49 7.86 13.01
C VAL A 103 -6.83 6.95 14.05
N SER A 104 -5.57 6.55 13.83
CA SER A 104 -4.84 5.73 14.79
C SER A 104 -4.65 6.42 16.14
N GLN A 105 -4.43 7.73 16.18
CA GLN A 105 -4.36 8.48 17.44
C GLN A 105 -5.73 8.57 18.13
N ALA A 106 -6.78 8.91 17.39
CA ALA A 106 -8.14 8.98 17.93
C ALA A 106 -8.62 7.62 18.49
N ALA A 107 -8.22 6.52 17.85
CA ALA A 107 -8.56 5.17 18.28
C ALA A 107 -7.93 4.75 19.61
N LYS A 108 -6.83 5.38 20.07
CA LYS A 108 -6.15 5.01 21.33
C LYS A 108 -7.02 5.19 22.58
N THR A 109 -7.92 6.16 22.54
CA THR A 109 -8.84 6.47 23.65
C THR A 109 -10.26 5.96 23.39
N GLY A 110 -10.49 5.29 22.25
CA GLY A 110 -11.78 4.74 21.88
C GLY A 110 -12.01 3.34 22.47
N ASP A 111 -13.28 2.95 22.56
CA ASP A 111 -13.66 1.58 22.88
C ASP A 111 -13.71 0.74 21.59
N PRO A 112 -12.84 -0.29 21.44
CA PRO A 112 -12.79 -1.13 20.24
C PRO A 112 -14.03 -2.01 20.04
N HIS A 113 -14.91 -2.11 21.03
CA HIS A 113 -16.10 -2.96 20.98
C HIS A 113 -17.42 -2.19 20.86
N TYR A 114 -17.35 -0.86 20.82
CA TYR A 114 -18.55 -0.02 20.77
C TYR A 114 -19.34 -0.21 19.47
N TYR A 115 -18.65 -0.29 18.32
CA TYR A 115 -19.25 -0.52 17.01
C TYR A 115 -18.82 -1.87 16.42
N LYS A 116 -19.76 -2.62 15.84
CA LYS A 116 -19.47 -3.85 15.11
C LYS A 116 -19.24 -3.55 13.64
N LEU A 117 -17.99 -3.34 13.26
CA LEU A 117 -17.62 -3.14 11.87
C LEU A 117 -17.66 -4.45 11.07
N PRO A 118 -18.13 -4.43 9.81
CA PRO A 118 -18.19 -5.62 8.98
C PRO A 118 -16.78 -6.10 8.61
N THR A 119 -16.58 -7.41 8.59
CA THR A 119 -15.40 -8.01 7.94
C THR A 119 -15.79 -8.41 6.52
N PRO A 120 -15.42 -7.63 5.50
CA PRO A 120 -15.83 -7.91 4.13
C PRO A 120 -15.23 -9.24 3.67
N HIS A 121 -16.10 -10.13 3.17
CA HIS A 121 -15.69 -11.39 2.56
C HIS A 121 -15.55 -11.18 1.05
N VAL A 122 -14.44 -11.59 0.48
CA VAL A 122 -14.17 -11.44 -0.96
C VAL A 122 -13.70 -12.75 -1.56
N GLU A 123 -14.02 -12.94 -2.84
CA GLU A 123 -13.57 -14.11 -3.59
C GLU A 123 -12.03 -14.12 -3.71
N GLY A 124 -11.47 -15.30 -3.48
CA GLY A 124 -10.02 -15.54 -3.46
C GLY A 124 -9.49 -15.70 -2.04
N LYS A 125 -8.76 -16.79 -1.80
CA LYS A 125 -8.35 -17.26 -0.46
C LYS A 125 -7.64 -16.20 0.41
N TYR A 126 -6.92 -15.28 -0.22
CA TYR A 126 -6.12 -14.26 0.46
C TYR A 126 -6.45 -12.83 0.00
N ASN A 127 -7.52 -12.65 -0.77
CA ASN A 127 -7.93 -11.32 -1.17
C ASN A 127 -8.58 -10.61 0.01
N VAL A 128 -8.50 -9.28 0.00
CA VAL A 128 -9.08 -8.42 1.02
C VAL A 128 -9.94 -7.33 0.38
N SER A 129 -10.84 -6.75 1.16
CA SER A 129 -11.64 -5.58 0.77
C SER A 129 -11.69 -4.62 1.94
N PHE A 130 -11.70 -3.32 1.64
CA PHE A 130 -11.79 -2.26 2.63
C PHE A 130 -12.95 -1.29 2.35
N SER A 131 -13.64 -1.38 1.20
CA SER A 131 -14.76 -0.48 0.87
C SER A 131 -15.97 -0.66 1.80
N GLY A 132 -16.23 -1.88 2.27
CA GLY A 132 -17.34 -2.18 3.19
C GLY A 132 -17.19 -1.48 4.54
N LEU A 133 -15.95 -1.27 5.00
CA LEU A 133 -15.65 -0.57 6.25
C LEU A 133 -16.00 0.92 6.16
N LYS A 134 -15.72 1.55 5.01
CA LYS A 134 -16.09 2.95 4.77
C LYS A 134 -17.61 3.15 4.89
N THR A 135 -18.39 2.31 4.23
CA THR A 135 -19.86 2.42 4.23
C THR A 135 -20.42 2.22 5.63
N ALA A 136 -19.88 1.28 6.40
CA ALA A 136 -20.27 1.10 7.80
C ALA A 136 -19.98 2.36 8.62
N VAL A 137 -18.77 2.92 8.54
CA VAL A 137 -18.41 4.13 9.31
C VAL A 137 -19.26 5.36 8.96
N VAL A 138 -19.78 5.46 7.73
CA VAL A 138 -20.67 6.56 7.32
C VAL A 138 -22.10 6.37 7.85
N ASN A 139 -22.51 5.12 8.11
CA ASN A 139 -23.90 4.78 8.45
C ASN A 139 -24.13 4.55 9.95
N GLU A 140 -23.07 4.54 10.77
CA GLU A 140 -23.11 4.46 12.24
C GLU A 140 -23.07 5.87 12.85
#